data_AF-A0AAJ1QEZ9-F1
#
_entry.id   AF-A0AAJ1QEZ9-F1
#
_cell.length_a   1.000
_cell.length_b   1.000
_cell.length_c   1.000
_cell.angle_alpha   90.00
_cell.angle_beta   90.00
_cell.angle_gamma   90.00
#
_symmetry.space_group_name_H-M   'P 1'
#
loop_
_entity.id
_entity.type
_entity.pdbx_description
1 polymer ?
#
loop_
_entity_poly.entity_id
_entity_poly.type
_entity_poly.pdbx_seq_one_letter_code
_entity_poly.pdbx_strand_id
1 'polypeptide(L)'
;MNLFQTNPDYYFSLIGKTKEDELFQLFQTEFESEVSVQNIQQGKVILYKNKGIAVKIVENILVSIKFFLSPNPVCKVYEGKNVFNLNRITDETQVRKDEHYQRIKNEDPNRLTNKYIRANCLFSFDSMTGEFLSIEILNELE
;
A
#
# COMPACT_ATOMS: atom_id res chain seq x y z
N MET A 1 -2.54 -13.41 -18.49
CA MET A 1 -1.94 -13.94 -17.25
C MET A 1 -1.83 -12.76 -16.30
N ASN A 2 -2.36 -12.85 -15.08
CA ASN A 2 -2.43 -11.70 -14.17
C ASN A 2 -1.09 -11.52 -13.44
N LEU A 3 -0.18 -10.73 -14.02
CA LEU A 3 1.20 -10.55 -13.60
C LEU A 3 1.29 -10.11 -12.13
N PHE A 4 0.48 -9.13 -11.74
CA PHE A 4 0.51 -8.56 -10.40
C PHE A 4 -0.17 -9.46 -9.36
N GLN A 5 -1.12 -10.30 -9.79
CA GLN A 5 -1.76 -11.27 -8.90
C GLN A 5 -0.85 -12.47 -8.62
N THR A 6 -0.02 -12.88 -9.58
CA THR A 6 0.92 -13.99 -9.38
C THR A 6 2.15 -13.55 -8.60
N ASN A 7 2.69 -12.36 -8.88
CA ASN A 7 3.81 -11.80 -8.13
C ASN A 7 3.54 -10.34 -7.70
N PRO A 8 3.08 -10.13 -6.46
CA PRO A 8 2.85 -8.79 -5.90
C PRO A 8 4.11 -7.92 -5.78
N ASP A 9 5.31 -8.48 -5.87
CA ASP A 9 6.52 -7.65 -5.80
C ASP A 9 6.66 -6.75 -7.05
N TYR A 10 5.93 -7.02 -8.13
CA TYR A 10 5.87 -6.12 -9.29
C TYR A 10 5.23 -4.75 -8.98
N TYR A 11 4.48 -4.61 -7.88
CA TYR A 11 3.98 -3.30 -7.48
C TYR A 11 5.08 -2.32 -7.09
N PHE A 12 6.23 -2.82 -6.63
CA PHE A 12 7.38 -1.97 -6.37
C PHE A 12 7.92 -1.34 -7.67
N SER A 13 7.88 -2.09 -8.77
CA SER A 13 8.33 -1.63 -10.09
C SER A 13 7.41 -0.58 -10.75
N LEU A 14 6.19 -0.38 -10.22
CA LEU A 14 5.27 0.67 -10.66
C LEU A 14 5.57 2.04 -10.06
N ILE A 15 6.29 2.06 -8.95
CA ILE A 15 6.72 3.31 -8.32
C ILE A 15 7.66 4.07 -9.26
N GLY A 16 7.46 5.38 -9.41
CA GLY A 16 8.23 6.23 -10.32
C GLY A 16 7.78 6.18 -11.78
N LYS A 17 6.77 5.36 -12.12
CA LYS A 17 6.27 5.24 -13.50
C LYS A 17 5.21 6.28 -13.85
N THR A 18 5.15 6.67 -15.12
CA THR A 18 4.08 7.53 -15.65
C THR A 18 2.96 6.70 -16.25
N LYS A 19 1.86 7.36 -16.65
CA LYS A 19 0.70 6.68 -17.26
C LYS A 19 0.99 6.06 -18.63
N GLU A 20 2.03 6.54 -19.31
CA GLU A 20 2.48 6.06 -20.61
C GLU A 20 3.30 4.76 -20.49
N ASP A 21 3.78 4.40 -19.29
CA ASP A 21 4.55 3.18 -19.07
C ASP A 21 3.68 1.93 -19.26
N GLU A 22 4.18 0.97 -20.03
CA GLU A 22 3.47 -0.28 -20.35
C GLU A 22 3.06 -1.06 -19.10
N LEU A 23 3.89 -1.04 -18.05
CA LEU A 23 3.61 -1.74 -16.80
C LEU A 23 2.44 -1.07 -16.05
N PHE A 24 2.33 0.26 -16.11
CA PHE A 24 1.21 0.99 -15.53
C PHE A 24 -0.09 0.73 -16.29
N GLN A 25 -0.05 0.67 -17.63
CA GLN A 25 -1.22 0.30 -18.44
C GLN A 25 -1.70 -1.13 -18.15
N LEU A 26 -0.76 -2.06 -17.98
CA LEU A 26 -1.07 -3.43 -17.58
C LEU A 26 -1.74 -3.46 -16.20
N PHE A 27 -1.20 -2.72 -15.23
CA PHE A 27 -1.83 -2.57 -13.91
C PHE A 27 -3.26 -2.04 -14.01
N GLN A 28 -3.49 -0.98 -14.79
CA GLN A 28 -4.83 -0.41 -14.96
C GLN A 28 -5.83 -1.44 -15.52
N THR A 29 -5.36 -2.30 -16.43
CA THR A 29 -6.17 -3.35 -17.04
C THR A 29 -6.47 -4.48 -16.04
N GLU A 30 -5.47 -4.98 -15.31
CA GLU A 30 -5.67 -6.08 -14.33
C GLU A 30 -6.50 -5.65 -13.10
N PHE A 31 -6.46 -4.36 -12.76
CA PHE A 31 -7.14 -3.78 -11.61
C PHE A 31 -8.32 -2.88 -11.98
N GLU A 32 -8.93 -3.12 -13.13
CA GLU A 32 -10.15 -2.43 -13.54
C GLU A 32 -11.23 -2.53 -12.43
N SER A 33 -11.74 -1.37 -12.03
CA SER A 33 -12.68 -1.18 -10.92
C SER A 33 -13.36 0.18 -11.06
N GLU A 34 -14.52 0.34 -10.43
CA GLU A 34 -15.01 1.68 -10.10
C GLU A 34 -13.94 2.43 -9.32
N VAL A 35 -13.66 3.67 -9.74
CA VAL A 35 -12.65 4.53 -9.13
C VAL A 35 -13.28 5.74 -8.45
N SER A 36 -12.70 6.13 -7.31
CA SER A 36 -12.89 7.47 -6.74
C SER A 36 -11.60 8.26 -6.91
N VAL A 37 -11.71 9.53 -7.33
CA VAL A 37 -10.56 10.41 -7.54
C VAL A 37 -10.64 11.58 -6.57
N GLN A 38 -9.57 11.78 -5.82
CA GLN A 38 -9.37 12.94 -4.95
C GLN A 38 -8.23 13.78 -5.51
N ASN A 39 -8.50 15.04 -5.85
CA ASN A 39 -7.45 15.97 -6.29
C ASN A 39 -6.68 16.50 -5.07
N ILE A 40 -5.36 16.61 -5.22
CA ILE A 40 -4.44 17.23 -4.26
C ILE A 40 -3.62 18.30 -4.98
N GLN A 41 -2.94 19.17 -4.23
CA GLN A 41 -2.30 20.38 -4.77
C GLN A 41 -1.42 20.16 -6.01
N GLN A 42 -0.73 19.03 -6.11
CA GLN A 42 0.19 18.68 -7.22
C GLN A 42 -0.14 17.34 -7.88
N GLY A 43 -1.37 16.84 -7.72
CA GLY A 43 -1.68 15.48 -8.15
C GLY A 43 -3.06 14.99 -7.80
N LYS A 44 -3.18 13.67 -7.70
CA LYS A 44 -4.42 12.99 -7.34
C LYS A 44 -4.18 11.67 -6.62
N VAL A 45 -5.15 11.27 -5.82
CA VAL A 45 -5.26 9.92 -5.27
C VAL A 45 -6.43 9.23 -5.98
N ILE A 46 -6.18 8.05 -6.54
CA ILE A 46 -7.17 7.22 -7.22
C ILE A 46 -7.42 5.98 -6.36
N LEU A 47 -8.64 5.82 -5.85
CA LEU A 47 -9.06 4.65 -5.09
C LEU A 47 -9.84 3.69 -6.00
N TYR A 48 -9.27 2.52 -6.25
CA TYR A 48 -9.91 1.38 -6.91
C TYR A 48 -10.76 0.64 -5.90
N LYS A 49 -12.02 1.09 -5.74
CA LYS A 49 -12.90 0.71 -4.62
C LYS A 49 -12.95 -0.81 -4.43
N ASN A 50 -13.32 -1.57 -5.46
CA ASN A 50 -13.52 -3.01 -5.34
C ASN A 50 -12.23 -3.81 -5.18
N LYS A 51 -11.07 -3.17 -5.36
CA LYS A 51 -9.75 -3.82 -5.21
C LYS A 51 -9.09 -3.49 -3.88
N GLY A 52 -9.58 -2.49 -3.15
CA GLY A 52 -8.93 -2.02 -1.93
C GLY A 52 -7.52 -1.49 -2.20
N ILE A 53 -7.32 -0.83 -3.35
CA ILE A 53 -6.03 -0.26 -3.76
C ILE A 53 -6.21 1.24 -3.98
N ALA A 54 -5.35 2.06 -3.38
CA ALA A 54 -5.23 3.48 -3.69
C ALA A 54 -3.87 3.77 -4.33
N VAL A 55 -3.86 4.57 -5.38
CA VAL A 55 -2.66 5.01 -6.07
C VAL A 55 -2.55 6.52 -5.96
N LYS A 56 -1.41 7.01 -5.49
CA LYS A 56 -1.09 8.43 -5.47
C LYS A 56 -0.22 8.79 -6.66
N ILE A 57 -0.66 9.79 -7.41
CA ILE A 57 0.04 10.31 -8.59
C ILE A 57 0.34 11.78 -8.32
N VAL A 58 1.61 12.17 -8.45
CA VAL A 58 2.09 13.56 -8.32
C VAL A 58 2.87 13.89 -9.59
N GLU A 59 2.58 15.02 -10.22
CA GLU A 59 3.26 15.44 -11.47
C GLU A 59 3.27 14.35 -12.57
N ASN A 60 2.16 13.61 -12.69
CA ASN A 60 1.99 12.45 -13.59
C ASN A 60 2.86 11.21 -13.28
N ILE A 61 3.55 11.20 -12.15
CA ILE A 61 4.36 10.08 -11.68
C ILE A 61 3.61 9.35 -10.57
N LEU A 62 3.57 8.02 -10.64
CA LEU A 62 3.09 7.19 -9.55
C LEU A 62 4.07 7.25 -8.39
N VAL A 63 3.65 7.81 -7.26
CA VAL A 63 4.53 8.00 -6.09
C VAL A 63 4.16 7.14 -4.89
N SER A 64 2.95 6.58 -4.83
CA SER A 64 2.65 5.55 -3.84
C SER A 64 1.52 4.63 -4.28
N ILE A 65 1.56 3.37 -3.80
CA ILE A 65 0.49 2.40 -3.92
C ILE A 65 0.16 1.86 -2.53
N LYS A 66 -1.09 2.03 -2.12
CA LYS A 66 -1.60 1.58 -0.84
C LYS A 66 -2.62 0.45 -1.00
N PHE A 67 -2.44 -0.61 -0.23
CA PHE A 67 -3.28 -1.79 -0.18
C PHE A 67 -4.01 -1.82 1.18
N PHE A 68 -5.33 -1.78 1.16
CA PHE A 68 -6.16 -1.86 2.36
C PHE A 68 -6.50 -3.33 2.65
N LEU A 69 -6.02 -3.85 3.79
CA LEU A 69 -6.15 -5.26 4.18
C LEU A 69 -7.32 -5.50 5.16
N SER A 70 -7.83 -4.45 5.79
CA SER A 70 -8.95 -4.46 6.74
C SER A 70 -9.59 -3.07 6.84
N PRO A 71 -10.89 -2.92 7.23
CA PRO A 71 -11.91 -3.94 7.46
C PRO A 71 -12.83 -4.24 6.25
N ASN A 72 -12.85 -3.40 5.22
CA ASN A 72 -13.52 -3.65 3.91
C ASN A 72 -13.21 -2.50 2.93
N PRO A 73 -13.03 -2.72 1.62
CA PRO A 73 -12.82 -3.97 0.90
C PRO A 73 -11.38 -4.44 1.03
N VAL A 74 -11.28 -5.71 1.39
CA VAL A 74 -10.06 -6.43 1.72
C VAL A 74 -9.31 -6.75 0.43
N CYS A 75 -8.25 -5.99 0.17
CA CYS A 75 -7.36 -6.23 -0.95
C CYS A 75 -6.83 -7.68 -0.93
N LYS A 76 -7.02 -8.40 -2.05
CA LYS A 76 -6.61 -9.81 -2.18
C LYS A 76 -5.18 -10.01 -2.68
N VAL A 77 -4.47 -8.92 -3.01
CA VAL A 77 -3.12 -8.98 -3.59
C VAL A 77 -2.16 -9.80 -2.74
N TYR A 78 -2.24 -9.65 -1.42
CA TYR A 78 -1.38 -10.33 -0.45
C TYR A 78 -2.11 -11.45 0.32
N GLU A 79 -3.23 -11.96 -0.20
CA GLU A 79 -3.93 -13.09 0.41
C GLU A 79 -3.08 -14.36 0.30
N GLY A 80 -2.73 -14.96 1.44
CA GLY A 80 -1.85 -16.13 1.49
C GLY A 80 -0.39 -15.87 1.09
N LYS A 81 0.03 -14.59 0.98
CA LYS A 81 1.39 -14.19 0.61
C LYS A 81 2.02 -13.35 1.72
N ASN A 82 3.35 -13.43 1.81
CA ASN A 82 4.13 -12.62 2.74
C ASN A 82 4.75 -11.43 2.01
N VAL A 83 4.82 -10.29 2.69
CA VAL A 83 5.56 -9.10 2.28
C VAL A 83 6.53 -8.76 3.39
N PHE A 84 7.84 -8.86 3.12
CA PHE A 84 8.87 -8.70 4.15
C PHE A 84 8.60 -9.53 5.42
N ASN A 85 8.18 -10.79 5.26
CA ASN A 85 7.79 -11.71 6.34
C ASN A 85 6.48 -11.36 7.08
N LEU A 86 5.75 -10.33 6.66
CA LEU A 86 4.43 -10.01 7.19
C LEU A 86 3.35 -10.57 6.28
N ASN A 87 2.36 -11.20 6.91
CA ASN A 87 1.13 -11.62 6.24
C ASN A 87 -0.07 -10.97 6.93
N ARG A 88 -1.25 -11.20 6.36
CA ARG A 88 -2.50 -10.60 6.86
C ARG A 88 -2.88 -10.99 8.29
N ILE A 89 -2.39 -12.13 8.80
CA ILE A 89 -2.66 -12.58 10.18
C ILE A 89 -1.62 -12.06 11.19
N THR A 90 -0.67 -11.23 10.74
CA THR A 90 0.37 -10.71 11.61
C THR A 90 -0.19 -9.66 12.55
N ASP A 91 0.14 -9.81 13.83
CA ASP A 91 -0.12 -8.82 14.88
C ASP A 91 1.08 -7.86 15.03
N GLU A 92 0.83 -6.61 15.41
CA GLU A 92 1.85 -5.56 15.61
C GLU A 92 3.02 -6.03 16.49
N THR A 93 2.78 -6.91 17.47
CA THR A 93 3.81 -7.43 18.37
C THR A 93 4.93 -8.19 17.66
N GLN A 94 4.68 -8.78 16.48
CA GLN A 94 5.71 -9.46 15.69
C GLN A 94 6.64 -8.45 15.00
N VAL A 95 6.08 -7.36 14.48
CA VAL A 95 6.83 -6.28 13.83
C VAL A 95 7.75 -5.58 14.82
N ARG A 96 7.27 -5.33 16.05
CA ARG A 96 8.05 -4.66 17.11
C ARG A 96 9.35 -5.39 17.50
N LYS A 97 9.45 -6.69 17.22
CA LYS A 97 10.62 -7.51 17.59
C LYS A 97 11.68 -7.56 16.49
N ASP A 98 11.33 -7.16 15.26
CA ASP A 98 12.24 -7.18 14.12
C ASP A 98 12.88 -5.79 13.94
N GLU A 99 14.21 -5.73 14.05
CA GLU A 99 15.01 -4.50 13.97
C GLU A 99 14.92 -3.81 12.59
N HIS A 100 14.53 -4.53 11.54
CA HIS A 100 14.37 -3.97 10.21
C HIS A 100 13.13 -3.07 10.10
N TYR A 101 12.22 -3.12 11.07
CA TYR A 101 11.04 -2.25 11.12
C TYR A 101 11.25 -1.11 12.10
N GLN A 102 11.18 0.11 11.57
CA GLN A 102 11.30 1.32 12.39
C GLN A 102 9.91 1.90 12.66
N ARG A 103 9.59 2.13 13.94
CA ARG A 103 8.33 2.77 14.31
C ARG A 103 8.35 4.23 13.89
N ILE A 104 7.33 4.66 13.14
CA ILE A 104 7.10 6.08 12.86
C ILE A 104 6.34 6.66 14.03
N LYS A 105 6.88 7.75 14.59
CA LYS A 105 6.24 8.48 15.67
C LYS A 105 4.89 9.00 15.18
N ASN A 106 3.81 8.63 15.87
CA ASN A 106 2.51 9.20 15.62
C ASN A 106 2.41 10.55 16.35
N GLU A 107 2.35 11.64 15.59
CA GLU A 107 2.20 13.00 16.14
C GLU A 107 0.73 13.44 16.23
N ASP A 108 -0.19 12.66 15.66
CA ASP A 108 -1.63 12.93 15.71
C ASP A 108 -2.30 12.07 16.79
N PRO A 109 -2.73 12.68 17.92
CA PRO A 109 -3.36 11.95 19.01
C PRO A 109 -4.72 11.35 18.62
N ASN A 110 -5.37 11.85 17.56
CA ASN A 110 -6.65 11.32 17.10
C ASN A 110 -6.49 10.15 16.13
N ARG A 111 -5.27 9.88 15.68
CA ARG A 111 -4.97 8.81 14.75
C ARG A 111 -4.73 7.51 15.50
N LEU A 112 -5.75 6.65 15.55
CA LEU A 112 -5.69 5.31 16.17
C LEU A 112 -4.96 4.28 15.29
N THR A 113 -3.77 4.63 14.78
CA THR A 113 -2.95 3.72 13.97
C THR A 113 -1.48 3.81 14.35
N ASN A 114 -0.84 2.68 14.61
CA ASN A 114 0.61 2.57 14.70
C ASN A 114 1.20 2.34 13.30
N LYS A 115 2.31 3.00 12.97
CA LYS A 115 2.98 2.85 11.68
C LYS A 115 4.43 2.41 11.85
N TYR A 116 4.85 1.56 10.92
CA TYR A 116 6.22 1.07 10.81
C TYR A 116 6.70 1.23 9.39
N ILE A 117 8.00 1.43 9.21
CA ILE A 117 8.64 1.52 7.90
C ILE A 117 9.73 0.45 7.76
N ARG A 118 9.79 -0.15 6.57
CA ARG A 118 10.87 -1.04 6.11
C ARG A 118 10.97 -0.97 4.60
N ALA A 119 12.17 -0.73 4.05
CA ALA A 119 12.47 -0.77 2.62
C ALA A 119 11.39 -0.09 1.73
N ASN A 120 11.12 1.20 1.99
CA ASN A 120 10.13 2.02 1.28
C ASN A 120 8.66 1.56 1.41
N CYS A 121 8.36 0.62 2.31
CA CYS A 121 7.00 0.25 2.67
C CYS A 121 6.60 0.78 4.04
N LEU A 122 5.41 1.37 4.11
CA LEU A 122 4.71 1.69 5.35
C LEU A 122 3.73 0.57 5.69
N PHE A 123 3.78 0.14 6.94
CA PHE A 123 2.91 -0.86 7.52
C PHE A 123 2.09 -0.18 8.60
N SER A 124 0.77 -0.23 8.50
CA SER A 124 -0.11 0.35 9.52
C SER A 124 -0.87 -0.72 10.27
N PHE A 125 -0.89 -0.60 11.58
CA PHE A 125 -1.63 -1.45 12.49
C PHE A 125 -2.67 -0.63 13.26
N ASP A 126 -3.79 -1.24 13.58
CA ASP A 126 -4.76 -0.68 14.52
C ASP A 126 -4.10 -0.55 15.89
N SER A 127 -4.15 0.64 16.50
CA SER A 127 -3.43 0.88 17.76
C SER A 127 -4.06 0.19 18.97
N MET A 128 -5.32 -0.25 18.86
CA MET A 128 -6.07 -0.89 19.93
C MET A 128 -6.00 -2.41 19.82
N THR A 129 -6.19 -2.95 18.62
CA THR A 129 -6.27 -4.40 18.38
C THR A 129 -4.95 -5.02 17.93
N GLY A 130 -4.01 -4.22 17.42
CA GLY A 130 -2.78 -4.72 16.79
C GLY A 130 -3.00 -5.31 15.40
N GLU A 131 -4.22 -5.20 14.85
CA GLU A 131 -4.59 -5.76 13.54
C GLU A 131 -3.85 -5.05 12.40
N PHE A 132 -3.37 -5.82 11.43
CA PHE A 132 -2.69 -5.29 10.27
C PHE A 132 -3.67 -4.67 9.25
N LEU A 133 -3.61 -3.35 9.09
CA LEU A 133 -4.60 -2.59 8.34
C LEU A 133 -4.20 -2.35 6.88
N SER A 134 -2.95 -1.97 6.62
CA SER A 134 -2.53 -1.61 5.26
C SER A 134 -1.02 -1.68 5.05
N ILE A 135 -0.67 -1.89 3.79
CA ILE A 135 0.68 -1.73 3.25
C ILE A 135 0.64 -0.56 2.29
N GLU A 136 1.61 0.33 2.36
CA GLU A 136 1.79 1.39 1.37
C GLU A 136 3.23 1.39 0.87
N ILE A 137 3.41 1.10 -0.42
CA ILE A 137 4.69 1.20 -1.12
C ILE A 137 4.87 2.67 -1.50
N LEU A 138 6.03 3.23 -1.17
CA LEU A 138 6.37 4.61 -1.43
C LEU A 138 7.47 4.72 -2.48
N ASN A 139 7.42 5.78 -3.28
CA ASN A 139 8.61 6.31 -3.93
C ASN A 139 9.56 6.79 -2.83
N GLU A 140 10.82 6.39 -2.94
CA GLU A 140 11.87 6.54 -1.94
C GLU A 140 11.61 7.75 -1.02
N LEU A 141 11.43 7.47 0.27
CA LEU A 141 11.41 8.52 1.27
C LEU A 141 12.86 9.00 1.42
N GLU A 142 13.25 10.01 0.63
CA GLU A 142 14.39 10.85 0.99
C GLU A 142 14.17 11.51 2.35
#